data_AF-A0AAT9GMV2-F1
#
_entry.id   AF-A0AAT9GMV2-F1
#
_cell.length_a   1.000
_cell.length_b   1.000
_cell.length_c   1.000
_cell.angle_alpha   90.00
_cell.angle_beta   90.00
_cell.angle_gamma   90.00
#
_symmetry.space_group_name_H-M   'P 1'
#
loop_
_entity.id
_entity.type
_entity.pdbx_description
1 polymer ?
#
loop_
_entity_poly.entity_id
_entity_poly.type
_entity_poly.pdbx_seq_one_letter_code
_entity_poly.pdbx_strand_id
1 'polypeptide(L)' 'MRVEDFKSVIAEFLNNDLPPTVGREISLPTDVNYIVTLTGGRRAGKTYLLFHTIRKLLEEKKASKDEIIYVDFEHP' A
#
# COMPACT_ATOMS: atom_id res chain seq x y z
N MET A 1 -6.76 -18.44 4.65
CA MET A 1 -7.55 -17.23 4.47
C MET A 1 -8.91 -17.59 3.88
N ARG A 2 -9.97 -17.49 4.68
CA ARG A 2 -11.38 -17.57 4.26
C ARG A 2 -11.84 -16.21 3.77
N VAL A 3 -13.01 -16.14 3.12
CA VAL A 3 -13.60 -14.88 2.64
C VAL A 3 -13.76 -13.85 3.77
N GLU A 4 -14.06 -14.30 4.99
CA GLU A 4 -14.23 -13.41 6.14
C GLU A 4 -12.93 -12.72 6.55
N ASP A 5 -11.80 -13.42 6.44
CA ASP A 5 -10.48 -12.87 6.75
C ASP A 5 -10.14 -11.69 5.81
N PHE A 6 -10.50 -11.80 4.53
CA PHE A 6 -10.33 -10.69 3.57
C PHE A 6 -11.18 -9.48 3.93
N LYS A 7 -12.42 -9.67 4.41
CA LYS A 7 -13.25 -8.55 4.86
C LYS A 7 -12.63 -7.84 6.05
N SER A 8 -12.07 -8.60 7.00
CA SER A 8 -11.36 -8.03 8.14
C SER A 8 -10.15 -7.20 7.70
N VAL A 9 -9.30 -7.73 6.81
CA VAL A 9 -8.13 -7.00 6.28
C VAL A 9 -8.54 -5.73 5.53
N ILE A 10 -9.57 -5.81 4.68
CA ILE A 10 -10.07 -4.64 3.94
C ILE A 10 -10.64 -3.60 4.92
N ALA A 11 -11.46 -4.03 5.88
CA ALA A 11 -12.04 -3.13 6.87
C ALA A 11 -10.97 -2.47 7.74
N GLU A 12 -9.95 -3.22 8.15
CA GLU A 12 -8.80 -2.69 8.89
C GLU A 12 -8.09 -1.58 8.10
N PHE A 13 -7.77 -1.84 6.83
CA PHE A 13 -7.13 -0.85 5.96
C PHE A 13 -7.98 0.42 5.76
N LEU A 14 -9.28 0.26 5.47
CA LEU A 14 -10.16 1.39 5.21
C LEU A 14 -10.34 2.27 6.45
N ASN A 15 -10.43 1.67 7.64
CA ASN A 15 -10.68 2.38 8.89
C ASN A 15 -9.41 2.95 9.55
N ASN A 16 -8.23 2.36 9.31
CA ASN A 16 -6.98 2.81 9.94
C ASN A 16 -6.19 3.77 9.06
N ASP A 17 -5.53 4.75 9.68
CA ASP A 17 -4.60 5.61 8.96
C ASP A 17 -3.31 4.88 8.59
N LEU A 18 -2.73 5.29 7.46
CA LEU A 18 -1.43 4.78 7.04
C LEU A 18 -0.34 5.23 8.03
N PRO A 19 0.64 4.38 8.33
CA PRO A 19 1.80 4.79 9.13
C PRO A 19 2.48 6.03 8.53
N PRO A 20 3.06 6.91 9.37
CA PRO A 20 3.82 8.05 8.86
C PRO A 20 4.99 7.56 8.01
N THR A 21 5.22 8.24 6.89
CA THR A 21 6.33 7.94 5.98
C THR A 21 7.19 9.18 5.80
N VAL A 22 8.49 8.98 5.59
CA VAL A 22 9.42 10.04 5.19
C VAL A 22 9.52 10.08 3.66
N GLY A 23 9.83 11.26 3.11
CA GLY A 23 10.05 11.42 1.68
C GLY A 23 11.13 10.47 1.17
N ARG A 24 10.88 9.85 0.02
CA ARG A 24 11.80 8.93 -0.67
C ARG A 24 12.13 9.51 -2.04
N GLU A 25 13.39 9.41 -2.47
CA GLU A 25 13.82 9.80 -3.82
C GLU A 25 13.22 8.88 -4.90
N ILE A 26 12.96 7.62 -4.54
CA ILE A 26 12.40 6.61 -5.43
C ILE A 26 10.87 6.76 -5.45
N SER A 27 10.30 6.91 -6.64
CA SER A 27 8.87 6.79 -6.91
C SER A 27 8.56 5.49 -7.66
N LEU A 28 7.43 4.86 -7.33
CA LEU A 28 6.92 3.74 -8.12
C LEU A 28 6.09 4.30 -9.29
N PRO A 29 6.15 3.69 -10.48
CA PRO A 29 5.24 4.03 -11.56
C PRO A 29 3.82 3.60 -11.19
N THR A 30 2.90 4.56 -11.13
CA THR A 30 1.48 4.32 -10.77
C THR A 30 0.51 4.51 -11.94
N ASP A 31 0.96 5.14 -13.03
CA ASP A 31 0.17 5.37 -14.25
C ASP A 31 0.67 4.43 -15.36
N VAL A 32 0.46 3.13 -15.16
CA VAL A 32 0.87 2.06 -16.07
C VAL A 32 -0.22 1.01 -16.18
N ASN A 33 -0.31 0.33 -17.33
CA ASN A 33 -1.30 -0.72 -17.59
C ASN A 33 -0.75 -2.15 -17.34
N TYR A 34 0.31 -2.26 -16.53
CA TYR A 34 0.96 -3.52 -16.20
C TYR A 34 1.31 -3.61 -14.72
N ILE A 35 1.60 -4.83 -14.26
CA ILE A 35 1.94 -5.12 -12.87
C ILE A 35 3.37 -4.67 -12.56
N VAL A 36 3.56 -3.97 -11.44
CA VAL A 36 4.87 -3.55 -10.94
C VAL A 36 5.29 -4.44 -9.77
N THR A 37 6.46 -5.06 -9.86
CA THR A 37 7.04 -5.86 -8.75
C THR A 37 8.15 -5.09 -8.06
N LEU A 38 8.04 -4.87 -6.74
CA LEU A 38 9.08 -4.25 -5.92
C LEU A 38 9.93 -5.32 -5.22
N THR A 39 11.17 -5.51 -5.68
CA THR A 39 12.11 -6.49 -5.13
C THR A 39 13.22 -5.85 -4.30
N GLY A 40 13.87 -6.62 -3.43
CA GLY A 40 15.06 -6.18 -2.69
C GLY A 40 15.24 -6.88 -1.35
N GLY A 41 16.36 -6.62 -0.67
CA GLY A 41 16.72 -7.27 0.60
C GLY A 41 15.72 -7.05 1.73
N ARG A 42 15.74 -7.94 2.73
CA ARG A 42 14.96 -7.79 3.97
C ARG A 42 15.31 -6.46 4.65
N ARG A 43 14.30 -5.74 5.17
CA ARG A 43 14.44 -4.43 5.81
C ARG A 43 14.98 -3.29 4.92
N ALA A 44 14.99 -3.44 3.60
CA ALA A 44 15.29 -2.35 2.67
C ALA A 44 14.18 -1.25 2.58
N GLY A 45 13.20 -1.27 3.48
CA GLY A 45 12.14 -0.27 3.54
C GLY A 45 11.08 -0.38 2.45
N LYS A 46 10.89 -1.55 1.82
CA LYS A 46 9.91 -1.79 0.76
C LYS A 46 8.47 -1.53 1.19
N THR A 47 8.04 -2.06 2.34
CA THR A 47 6.71 -1.83 2.90
C THR A 47 6.42 -0.33 3.08
N TYR A 48 7.39 0.42 3.62
CA TYR A 48 7.27 1.87 3.75
C TYR A 48 7.29 2.63 2.41
N LEU A 49 7.90 2.08 1.35
CA LEU A 49 7.80 2.65 0.00
C LEU A 49 6.37 2.46 -0.56
N LEU A 50 5.72 1.33 -0.29
CA LEU A 50 4.32 1.10 -0.63
C LEU A 50 3.41 2.09 0.11
N PHE A 51 3.57 2.23 1.43
CA PHE A 51 2.81 3.23 2.22
C PHE A 51 3.04 4.65 1.72
N HIS A 52 4.27 5.03 1.38
CA HIS A 52 4.57 6.35 0.83
C HIS A 52 3.87 6.57 -0.52
N THR A 53 3.85 5.54 -1.37
CA THR A 53 3.16 5.58 -2.67
C THR A 53 1.65 5.77 -2.50
N ILE A 54 1.03 5.01 -1.58
CA ILE A 54 -0.40 5.17 -1.27
C ILE A 54 -0.69 6.59 -0.77
N ARG A 55 0.11 7.13 0.15
CA ARG A 55 -0.06 8.52 0.64
C ARG A 55 0.00 9.52 -0.50
N LYS A 56 0.97 9.41 -1.42
CA LYS A 56 1.06 10.28 -2.60
C LYS A 56 -0.16 10.19 -3.50
N LEU A 57 -0.68 8.97 -3.77
CA LEU A 57 -1.89 8.80 -4.57
C LEU A 57 -3.10 9.53 -3.97
N LEU A 58 -3.25 9.47 -2.65
CA LEU A 58 -4.33 10.14 -1.92
C LEU A 58 -4.12 11.66 -1.87
N GLU A 59 -2.91 12.12 -1.56
CA GLU A 59 -2.54 13.55 -1.48
C GLU A 59 -2.69 14.25 -2.84
N GLU A 60 -2.31 13.57 -3.92
CA GLU A 60 -2.44 14.05 -5.31
C GLU A 60 -3.86 13.87 -5.88
N LYS A 61 -4.80 13.29 -5.11
CA LYS A 61 -6.17 12.99 -5.52
C LYS A 61 -6.27 12.12 -6.79
N LYS A 62 -5.32 11.20 -6.96
CA LYS A 62 -5.31 10.22 -8.06
C LYS A 62 -6.22 9.00 -7.79
N ALA A 63 -6.53 8.76 -6.53
CA ALA A 63 -7.47 7.76 -6.06
C ALA A 63 -8.04 8.18 -4.70
N SER A 64 -9.22 7.71 -4.35
CA SER A 64 -9.76 7.74 -2.99
C SER A 64 -9.30 6.50 -2.20
N LYS A 65 -9.45 6.54 -0.88
CA LYS A 65 -8.94 5.47 0.01
C LYS A 65 -9.63 4.13 -0.25
N ASP A 66 -10.91 4.16 -0.63
CA ASP A 66 -11.73 3.00 -0.98
C ASP A 66 -11.45 2.43 -2.38
N GLU A 67 -10.68 3.13 -3.22
CA GLU A 67 -10.17 2.62 -4.51
C GLU A 67 -8.82 1.88 -4.35
N ILE A 68 -8.25 1.86 -3.15
CA ILE A 68 -6.96 1.24 -2.86
C ILE A 68 -7.16 0.07 -1.89
N ILE A 69 -6.45 -1.04 -2.12
CA ILE A 69 -6.39 -2.17 -1.19
C ILE A 69 -4.92 -2.48 -0.90
N TYR A 70 -4.57 -2.48 0.39
CA TYR A 70 -3.31 -3.04 0.88
C TYR A 70 -3.60 -4.37 1.59
N VAL A 71 -2.96 -5.45 1.14
CA VAL A 71 -3.06 -6.77 1.75
C VAL A 71 -1.71 -7.15 2.31
N ASP A 72 -1.63 -7.31 3.63
CA ASP A 72 -0.47 -7.87 4.29
C ASP A 72 -0.66 -9.39 4.46
N PHE A 73 0.31 -10.17 4.00
CA PHE A 73 0.30 -11.63 4.14
C PHE A 73 1.05 -12.10 5.39
N GLU A 74 1.58 -11.19 6.22
CA GLU A 74 2.26 -11.52 7.47
C GLU A 74 1.29 -11.68 8.67
N HIS A 75 -0.04 -11.52 8.47
CA HIS A 75 -1.04 -11.84 9.50
C HIS A 75 -1.39 -13.35 9.54
N PRO A 76 -1.47 -13.96 10.73
CA PRO A 76 -1.82 -15.37 10.92
C PRO A 76 -3.27 -15.71 10.54
#